data_AF-A0A426CLP3-F1
#
_entry.id   AF-A0A426CLP3-F1
#
_cell.length_a   1.000
_cell.length_b   1.000
_cell.length_c   1.000
_cell.angle_alpha   90.00
_cell.angle_beta   90.00
_cell.angle_gamma   90.00
#
_symmetry.space_group_name_H-M   'P 1'
#
loop_
_entity.id
_entity.type
_entity.pdbx_description
1 polymer ?
#
loop_
_entity_poly.entity_id
_entity_poly.type
_entity_poly.pdbx_seq_one_letter_code
_entity_poly.pdbx_strand_id
1 'polypeptide(L)'
;MAEMPTMRSRQPSPPTVNAPPVSNHYSRTTNMNSTRKPKKRLGMATTLACSTLALGSFPGGVYASSTLPSGGRVTAGQATINQTGASSLQINQSSRVAIIGWNDFSIGQGDTVHFDNGSGATLNRVTGGLPSRINGALTATGSVYLVNQSGIVVGREGRIDTGGSFVASTHDVADAAFLAGGDLTFAGTSDALVVNAGRIGSLGGDVALIARRVENTGALSAPQGTVALAAGYEVLARDAALSDGKFLVRIGGSDTAALNAGAIEAAAAELKANGGNIYALAGNTSGIIRAATLNTTGGRIVFDAGKTGAVEIAGTIDASGATGAGGSILVTGDIVRVKAGATLDASGTTGGTILLGGDYQGGGGALPATSSIMPSPPPRPPQSKPDRCSGPTASLAMAAALSCGPTASQPTTATSARRHSVRPATAVSPKSPANISSPSPAPPTWTPRTARPAPSYSIRGTSPSAAAPEALAPSSAEPGFRSEPPSSTSPPCLGC
;
A
#
# COMPACT_ATOMS: atom_id res chain seq x y z
N MET A 1 -8.48 6.33 73.10
CA MET A 1 -9.53 5.84 74.01
C MET A 1 -10.73 6.76 73.81
N ALA A 2 -11.90 6.38 73.30
CA ALA A 2 -12.42 5.13 72.72
C ALA A 2 -13.63 5.51 71.79
N GLU A 3 -14.30 4.67 70.99
CA GLU A 3 -14.17 3.22 70.72
C GLU A 3 -14.68 2.85 69.28
N MET A 4 -15.43 1.75 69.14
CA MET A 4 -16.18 1.26 67.95
C MET A 4 -17.64 0.90 68.39
N PRO A 5 -18.62 0.37 67.59
CA PRO A 5 -18.57 -0.18 66.21
C PRO A 5 -19.79 0.10 65.27
N THR A 6 -19.79 -0.58 64.10
CA THR A 6 -20.90 -0.91 63.15
C THR A 6 -21.31 0.19 62.13
N MET A 7 -21.56 -0.10 60.85
CA MET A 7 -22.15 -1.31 60.21
C MET A 7 -21.48 -1.73 58.88
N ARG A 8 -21.63 -3.01 58.51
CA ARG A 8 -21.37 -3.52 57.14
C ARG A 8 -22.63 -3.36 56.28
N SER A 9 -22.54 -2.72 55.11
CA SER A 9 -23.53 -2.90 54.03
C SER A 9 -23.05 -3.98 53.05
N ARG A 10 -23.99 -4.75 52.50
CA ARG A 10 -23.73 -5.84 51.55
C ARG A 10 -23.71 -5.32 50.11
N GLN A 11 -22.87 -5.90 49.25
CA GLN A 11 -23.00 -5.74 47.81
C GLN A 11 -24.30 -6.39 47.29
N PRO A 12 -24.96 -5.82 46.27
CA PRO A 12 -25.97 -6.51 45.48
C PRO A 12 -25.33 -7.33 44.35
N SER A 13 -25.82 -8.56 44.16
CA SER A 13 -25.45 -9.46 43.04
C SER A 13 -26.11 -9.03 41.72
N PRO A 14 -25.51 -9.35 40.55
CA PRO A 14 -26.12 -9.05 39.24
C PRO A 14 -27.30 -9.98 38.91
N PRO A 15 -28.27 -9.54 38.08
CA PRO A 15 -29.44 -10.34 37.73
C PRO A 15 -29.16 -11.38 36.63
N THR A 16 -29.69 -12.59 36.82
CA THR A 16 -29.66 -13.69 35.86
C THR A 16 -30.63 -13.44 34.70
N VAL A 17 -30.15 -13.50 33.46
CA VAL A 17 -31.01 -13.46 32.26
C VAL A 17 -31.45 -14.87 31.88
N ASN A 18 -32.76 -15.13 31.94
CA ASN A 18 -33.35 -16.40 31.49
C ASN A 18 -33.56 -16.37 29.97
N ALA A 19 -33.03 -17.38 29.26
CA ALA A 19 -33.31 -17.62 27.85
C ALA A 19 -34.48 -18.60 27.68
N PRO A 20 -35.40 -18.39 26.72
CA PRO A 20 -36.47 -19.34 26.41
C PRO A 20 -35.98 -20.53 25.57
N PRO A 21 -36.61 -21.72 25.67
CA PRO A 21 -36.16 -22.93 24.98
C PRO A 21 -36.62 -22.98 23.51
N VAL A 22 -35.78 -23.58 22.66
CA VAL A 22 -36.10 -23.91 21.27
C VAL A 22 -36.75 -25.30 21.21
N SER A 23 -37.95 -25.40 20.63
CA SER A 23 -38.64 -26.67 20.39
C SER A 23 -38.70 -27.03 18.89
N ASN A 24 -38.00 -28.10 18.53
CA ASN A 24 -38.06 -28.69 17.19
C ASN A 24 -39.38 -29.45 16.98
N HIS A 25 -40.12 -29.15 15.92
CA HIS A 25 -41.19 -30.02 15.43
C HIS A 25 -40.79 -30.75 14.14
N TYR A 26 -40.80 -32.07 14.22
CA TYR A 26 -40.57 -32.99 13.12
C TYR A 26 -41.89 -33.76 12.85
N SER A 27 -42.42 -33.68 11.63
CA SER A 27 -43.51 -34.53 11.11
C SER A 27 -43.48 -34.41 9.58
N ARG A 28 -42.98 -35.42 8.87
CA ARG A 28 -43.58 -36.74 8.54
C ARG A 28 -44.36 -36.66 7.23
N THR A 29 -43.92 -37.51 6.31
CA THR A 29 -44.41 -37.72 4.95
C THR A 29 -45.80 -38.35 4.90
N THR A 30 -46.55 -38.01 3.85
CA THR A 30 -47.56 -38.91 3.25
C THR A 30 -47.42 -38.90 1.74
N ASN A 31 -47.44 -40.10 1.17
CA ASN A 31 -47.28 -40.40 -0.25
C ASN A 31 -48.42 -41.36 -0.61
N MET A 32 -49.22 -41.10 -1.63
CA MET A 32 -50.27 -42.03 -2.08
C MET A 32 -50.37 -42.11 -3.61
N ASN A 33 -50.60 -43.34 -4.07
CA ASN A 33 -50.48 -43.76 -5.46
C ASN A 33 -51.84 -43.87 -6.19
N SER A 34 -51.83 -43.43 -7.45
CA SER A 34 -52.31 -44.15 -8.66
C SER A 34 -53.42 -45.22 -8.55
N THR A 35 -54.55 -44.96 -9.23
CA THR A 35 -55.30 -45.93 -10.09
C THR A 35 -56.17 -45.15 -11.10
N ARG A 36 -56.75 -45.69 -12.18
CA ARG A 36 -56.29 -46.35 -13.42
C ARG A 36 -57.54 -46.73 -14.25
N LYS A 37 -57.64 -46.32 -15.54
CA LYS A 37 -58.50 -46.88 -16.66
C LYS A 37 -60.02 -46.59 -16.63
N PRO A 38 -60.80 -46.87 -17.74
CA PRO A 38 -60.47 -47.34 -19.11
C PRO A 38 -60.96 -46.42 -20.29
N LYS A 39 -60.24 -46.29 -21.44
CA LYS A 39 -60.45 -46.97 -22.78
C LYS A 39 -61.92 -46.97 -23.30
N LYS A 40 -62.31 -46.49 -24.51
CA LYS A 40 -61.86 -46.89 -25.89
C LYS A 40 -62.65 -46.13 -27.02
N ARG A 41 -62.08 -45.98 -28.23
CA ARG A 41 -62.72 -45.86 -29.60
C ARG A 41 -63.53 -44.57 -29.93
N LEU A 42 -63.68 -44.09 -31.19
CA LEU A 42 -63.14 -44.41 -32.54
C LEU A 42 -63.49 -43.27 -33.56
N GLY A 43 -62.62 -42.97 -34.54
CA GLY A 43 -62.92 -42.18 -35.76
C GLY A 43 -62.94 -40.65 -35.58
N MET A 44 -62.87 -39.81 -36.63
CA MET A 44 -62.47 -39.99 -38.04
C MET A 44 -62.07 -38.60 -38.60
N ALA A 45 -61.31 -38.55 -39.70
CA ALA A 45 -60.65 -37.37 -40.28
C ALA A 45 -61.52 -36.11 -40.53
N THR A 46 -60.93 -34.92 -40.27
CA THR A 46 -61.06 -33.74 -41.15
C THR A 46 -59.84 -32.81 -41.08
N THR A 47 -59.69 -31.98 -42.11
CA THR A 47 -58.54 -31.13 -42.46
C THR A 47 -58.49 -29.76 -41.75
N LEU A 48 -57.35 -29.07 -41.99
CA LEU A 48 -57.13 -27.60 -42.03
C LEU A 48 -56.52 -26.88 -40.81
N ALA A 49 -55.87 -25.75 -41.14
CA ALA A 49 -55.21 -24.76 -40.27
C ALA A 49 -53.92 -25.17 -39.53
N CYS A 50 -52.78 -25.08 -40.24
CA CYS A 50 -51.46 -25.00 -39.63
C CYS A 50 -51.23 -23.61 -38.99
N SER A 51 -51.81 -23.36 -37.83
CA SER A 51 -51.62 -22.12 -37.07
C SER A 51 -50.25 -22.11 -36.40
N THR A 52 -49.26 -21.50 -37.05
CA THR A 52 -47.94 -21.24 -36.46
C THR A 52 -48.06 -20.21 -35.33
N LEU A 53 -48.16 -20.70 -34.09
CA LEU A 53 -47.88 -19.91 -32.90
C LEU A 53 -46.40 -19.53 -32.90
N ALA A 54 -46.10 -18.36 -33.47
CA ALA A 54 -44.81 -17.72 -33.34
C ALA A 54 -44.61 -17.36 -31.85
N LEU A 55 -43.92 -18.24 -31.13
CA LEU A 55 -43.34 -17.92 -29.82
C LEU A 55 -42.31 -16.81 -30.06
N GLY A 56 -42.75 -15.57 -29.89
CA GLY A 56 -41.88 -14.41 -29.93
C GLY A 56 -40.84 -14.51 -28.84
N SER A 57 -39.63 -14.95 -29.20
CA SER A 57 -38.45 -14.76 -28.37
C SER A 57 -38.18 -13.26 -28.27
N PHE A 58 -38.80 -12.61 -27.30
CA PHE A 58 -38.36 -11.30 -26.84
C PHE A 58 -36.90 -11.47 -26.39
N PRO A 59 -35.92 -10.83 -27.04
CA PRO A 59 -34.59 -10.73 -26.47
C PRO A 59 -34.74 -9.89 -25.20
N GLY A 60 -34.77 -10.56 -24.04
CA GLY A 60 -34.73 -9.89 -22.75
C GLY A 60 -33.43 -9.11 -22.67
N GLY A 61 -33.51 -7.81 -22.92
CA GLY A 61 -32.37 -6.91 -22.79
C GLY A 61 -31.85 -7.03 -21.37
N VAL A 62 -30.64 -7.55 -21.21
CA VAL A 62 -29.93 -7.46 -19.94
C VAL A 62 -29.54 -6.00 -19.79
N TYR A 63 -30.45 -5.22 -19.21
CA TYR A 63 -30.15 -3.87 -18.78
C TYR A 63 -29.00 -3.98 -17.78
N ALA A 64 -27.82 -3.53 -18.17
CA ALA A 64 -26.72 -3.36 -17.23
C ALA A 64 -27.21 -2.38 -16.15
N SER A 65 -27.33 -2.87 -14.91
CA SER A 65 -27.76 -2.04 -13.80
C SER A 65 -26.64 -1.04 -13.50
N SER A 66 -26.82 0.19 -13.96
CA SER A 66 -25.96 1.32 -13.58
C SER A 66 -25.91 1.42 -12.05
N THR A 67 -24.70 1.53 -11.52
CA THR A 67 -24.45 1.76 -10.10
C THR A 67 -23.88 3.16 -9.97
N LEU A 68 -24.74 4.11 -9.58
CA LEU A 68 -24.37 5.49 -9.32
C LEU A 68 -24.57 5.81 -7.82
N PRO A 69 -23.84 6.80 -7.26
CA PRO A 69 -24.06 7.26 -5.90
C PRO A 69 -25.52 7.61 -5.62
N SER A 70 -26.01 7.26 -4.43
CA SER A 70 -27.44 7.33 -4.10
C SER A 70 -27.72 7.93 -2.71
N GLY A 71 -28.91 8.53 -2.57
CA GLY A 71 -29.29 9.26 -1.34
C GLY A 71 -28.53 10.57 -1.13
N GLY A 72 -27.96 11.15 -2.19
CA GLY A 72 -27.16 12.38 -2.12
C GLY A 72 -27.97 13.58 -1.61
N ARG A 73 -27.49 14.22 -0.55
CA ARG A 73 -28.06 15.43 0.03
C ARG A 73 -26.96 16.43 0.37
N VAL A 74 -27.02 17.63 -0.23
CA VAL A 74 -26.14 18.73 0.13
C VAL A 74 -26.44 19.17 1.58
N THR A 75 -25.42 19.18 2.43
CA THR A 75 -25.52 19.58 3.85
C THR A 75 -24.90 20.96 4.11
N ALA A 76 -23.92 21.37 3.31
CA ALA A 76 -23.33 22.70 3.35
C ALA A 76 -22.82 23.15 1.97
N GLY A 77 -22.71 24.47 1.76
CA GLY A 77 -22.36 25.05 0.46
C GLY A 77 -23.53 25.06 -0.54
N GLN A 78 -23.22 25.28 -1.82
CA GLN A 78 -24.16 25.30 -2.93
C GLN A 78 -23.70 24.32 -4.01
N ALA A 79 -24.44 23.23 -4.15
CA ALA A 79 -24.26 22.25 -5.22
C ALA A 79 -25.62 21.69 -5.66
N THR A 80 -25.67 21.14 -6.86
CA THR A 80 -26.81 20.39 -7.40
C THR A 80 -26.34 19.03 -7.89
N ILE A 81 -27.18 18.01 -7.73
CA ILE A 81 -26.87 16.61 -8.09
C ILE A 81 -27.83 16.23 -9.21
N ASN A 82 -27.31 16.11 -10.42
CA ASN A 82 -28.10 15.96 -11.64
C ASN A 82 -27.72 14.65 -12.35
N GLN A 83 -28.66 13.70 -12.44
CA GLN A 83 -28.44 12.50 -13.25
C GLN A 83 -28.67 12.86 -14.73
N THR A 84 -27.59 13.01 -15.49
CA THR A 84 -27.61 13.46 -16.91
C THR A 84 -27.83 12.31 -17.89
N GLY A 85 -27.72 11.06 -17.43
CA GLY A 85 -28.08 9.86 -18.17
C GLY A 85 -28.17 8.64 -17.26
N ALA A 86 -28.62 7.50 -17.78
CA ALA A 86 -28.78 6.28 -16.99
C ALA A 86 -27.50 5.89 -16.22
N SER A 87 -26.34 6.05 -16.87
CA SER A 87 -25.00 5.77 -16.34
C SER A 87 -24.14 7.03 -16.05
N SER A 88 -24.77 8.21 -15.92
CA SER A 88 -24.04 9.47 -15.72
C SER A 88 -24.66 10.38 -14.67
N LEU A 89 -23.83 10.78 -13.70
CA LEU A 89 -24.18 11.71 -12.63
C LEU A 89 -23.25 12.93 -12.67
N GLN A 90 -23.83 14.12 -12.67
CA GLN A 90 -23.10 15.39 -12.69
C GLN A 90 -23.44 16.21 -11.44
N ILE A 91 -22.41 16.57 -10.67
CA ILE A 91 -22.50 17.45 -9.51
C ILE A 91 -22.00 18.83 -9.94
N ASN A 92 -22.89 19.81 -10.01
CA ASN A 92 -22.53 21.20 -10.33
C ASN A 92 -22.48 22.01 -9.02
N GLN A 93 -21.31 22.52 -8.66
CA GLN A 93 -21.06 23.27 -7.43
C GLN A 93 -20.70 24.72 -7.74
N SER A 94 -21.47 25.67 -7.20
CA SER A 94 -21.26 27.11 -7.35
C SER A 94 -20.49 27.75 -6.19
N SER A 95 -20.48 27.11 -5.01
CA SER A 95 -19.68 27.58 -3.87
C SER A 95 -18.24 27.09 -3.91
N ARG A 96 -17.30 27.85 -3.33
CA ARG A 96 -15.88 27.42 -3.22
C ARG A 96 -15.71 26.08 -2.51
N VAL A 97 -16.57 25.80 -1.52
CA VAL A 97 -16.58 24.54 -0.76
C VAL A 97 -18.03 24.06 -0.63
N ALA A 98 -18.27 22.75 -0.73
CA ALA A 98 -19.56 22.13 -0.40
C ALA A 98 -19.40 20.76 0.27
N ILE A 99 -20.39 20.35 1.06
CA ILE A 99 -20.48 19.04 1.72
C ILE A 99 -21.75 18.34 1.26
N ILE A 100 -21.62 17.08 0.87
CA ILE A 100 -22.71 16.22 0.40
C ILE A 100 -22.69 14.92 1.21
N GLY A 101 -23.78 14.64 1.91
CA GLY A 101 -24.03 13.35 2.55
C GLY A 101 -24.61 12.35 1.55
N TRP A 102 -24.20 11.09 1.64
CA TRP A 102 -24.62 10.00 0.74
C TRP A 102 -25.00 8.74 1.53
N ASN A 103 -26.02 8.01 1.07
CA ASN A 103 -26.33 6.68 1.61
C ASN A 103 -25.39 5.63 1.03
N ASP A 104 -25.07 5.72 -0.26
CA ASP A 104 -24.00 4.98 -0.93
C ASP A 104 -23.27 5.91 -1.90
N PHE A 105 -21.95 5.71 -2.02
CA PHE A 105 -21.14 6.32 -3.05
C PHE A 105 -20.32 5.22 -3.73
N SER A 106 -20.95 4.52 -4.66
CA SER A 106 -20.32 3.53 -5.55
C SER A 106 -20.53 3.92 -7.02
N ILE A 107 -19.59 3.54 -7.88
CA ILE A 107 -19.60 3.83 -9.32
C ILE A 107 -19.34 2.51 -10.06
N GLY A 108 -20.33 2.02 -10.81
CA GLY A 108 -20.25 0.78 -11.57
C GLY A 108 -19.35 0.88 -12.81
N GLN A 109 -18.96 -0.26 -13.38
CA GLN A 109 -18.13 -0.27 -14.58
C GLN A 109 -18.92 0.31 -15.76
N GLY A 110 -18.37 1.33 -16.41
CA GLY A 110 -19.06 2.09 -17.47
C GLY A 110 -19.95 3.23 -16.97
N ASP A 111 -20.15 3.34 -15.65
CA ASP A 111 -20.80 4.51 -15.04
C ASP A 111 -19.80 5.65 -14.82
N THR A 112 -20.32 6.88 -14.81
CA THR A 112 -19.53 8.11 -14.72
C THR A 112 -20.09 9.07 -13.68
N VAL A 113 -19.22 9.61 -12.85
CA VAL A 113 -19.54 10.72 -11.94
C VAL A 113 -18.60 11.88 -12.25
N HIS A 114 -19.16 13.06 -12.50
CA HIS A 114 -18.42 14.29 -12.78
C HIS A 114 -18.75 15.38 -11.75
N PHE A 115 -17.72 16.02 -11.19
CA PHE A 115 -17.84 17.21 -10.34
C PHE A 115 -17.34 18.44 -11.12
N ASP A 116 -18.28 19.28 -11.54
CA ASP A 116 -17.98 20.64 -11.99
C ASP A 116 -18.01 21.56 -10.76
N ASN A 117 -16.84 21.76 -10.15
CA ASN A 117 -16.66 22.53 -8.92
C ASN A 117 -15.58 23.62 -9.06
N GLY A 118 -15.23 24.00 -10.29
CA GLY A 118 -14.17 24.97 -10.59
C GLY A 118 -12.84 24.57 -9.96
N SER A 119 -12.20 25.49 -9.24
CA SER A 119 -11.04 25.25 -8.36
C SER A 119 -11.41 24.95 -6.90
N GLY A 120 -12.71 24.71 -6.63
CA GLY A 120 -13.24 24.45 -5.30
C GLY A 120 -12.98 23.04 -4.79
N ALA A 121 -13.59 22.73 -3.64
CA ALA A 121 -13.52 21.41 -3.01
C ALA A 121 -14.92 20.88 -2.66
N THR A 122 -15.13 19.57 -2.83
CA THR A 122 -16.37 18.89 -2.44
C THR A 122 -16.06 17.74 -1.48
N LEU A 123 -16.66 17.75 -0.29
CA LEU A 123 -16.61 16.63 0.66
C LEU A 123 -17.84 15.75 0.51
N ASN A 124 -17.62 14.51 0.08
CA ASN A 124 -18.63 13.46 -0.01
C ASN A 124 -18.49 12.57 1.20
N ARG A 125 -19.46 12.59 2.11
CA ARG A 125 -19.49 11.73 3.30
C ARG A 125 -20.55 10.64 3.13
N VAL A 126 -20.12 9.39 3.10
CA VAL A 126 -21.02 8.23 3.11
C VAL A 126 -21.41 7.92 4.55
N THR A 127 -22.70 7.90 4.82
CA THR A 127 -23.29 7.58 6.14
C THR A 127 -23.96 6.21 6.18
N GLY A 128 -24.09 5.52 5.03
CA GLY A 128 -24.52 4.13 4.98
C GLY A 128 -23.40 3.14 5.35
N GLY A 129 -23.81 1.94 5.78
CA GLY A 129 -22.90 0.88 6.22
C GLY A 129 -22.28 0.03 5.11
N LEU A 130 -22.14 0.56 3.88
CA LEU A 130 -21.57 -0.16 2.73
C LEU A 130 -20.26 0.50 2.26
N PRO A 131 -19.21 -0.30 1.92
CA PRO A 131 -17.97 0.23 1.37
C PRO A 131 -18.18 0.83 -0.03
N SER A 132 -17.57 1.98 -0.28
CA SER A 132 -17.57 2.63 -1.59
C SER A 132 -16.78 1.82 -2.61
N ARG A 133 -17.42 1.44 -3.73
CA ARG A 133 -16.78 0.68 -4.82
C ARG A 133 -16.70 1.53 -6.08
N ILE A 134 -15.51 1.96 -6.46
CA ILE A 134 -15.25 2.77 -7.65
C ILE A 134 -14.68 1.84 -8.74
N ASN A 135 -15.55 1.35 -9.63
CA ASN A 135 -15.21 0.53 -10.79
C ASN A 135 -15.42 1.25 -12.12
N GLY A 136 -16.08 2.41 -12.11
CA GLY A 136 -16.22 3.32 -13.25
C GLY A 136 -15.31 4.54 -13.14
N ALA A 137 -15.74 5.65 -13.76
CA ALA A 137 -14.98 6.90 -13.78
C ALA A 137 -15.52 7.93 -12.77
N LEU A 138 -14.63 8.50 -11.97
CA LEU A 138 -14.85 9.70 -11.16
C LEU A 138 -13.95 10.82 -11.72
N THR A 139 -14.54 11.96 -12.07
CA THR A 139 -13.78 13.10 -12.58
C THR A 139 -14.16 14.39 -11.87
N ALA A 140 -13.23 15.33 -11.73
CA ALA A 140 -13.51 16.65 -11.17
C ALA A 140 -12.65 17.75 -11.79
N THR A 141 -13.20 18.96 -11.93
CA THR A 141 -12.43 20.16 -12.29
C THR A 141 -11.49 20.61 -11.16
N GLY A 142 -11.95 20.45 -9.92
CA GLY A 142 -11.26 20.85 -8.69
C GLY A 142 -11.00 19.65 -7.79
N SER A 143 -11.18 19.82 -6.47
CA SER A 143 -10.82 18.82 -5.46
C SER A 143 -12.02 17.98 -5.01
N VAL A 144 -11.81 16.68 -4.77
CA VAL A 144 -12.84 15.76 -4.26
C VAL A 144 -12.31 14.98 -3.08
N TYR A 145 -13.06 15.06 -1.98
CA TYR A 145 -12.83 14.30 -0.77
C TYR A 145 -13.95 13.26 -0.65
N LEU A 146 -13.60 12.00 -0.40
CA LEU A 146 -14.52 10.89 -0.18
C LEU A 146 -14.22 10.26 1.19
N VAL A 147 -15.15 10.44 2.13
CA VAL A 147 -15.11 9.83 3.46
C VAL A 147 -16.12 8.70 3.51
N ASN A 148 -15.67 7.48 3.81
CA ASN A 148 -16.55 6.34 4.07
C ASN A 148 -15.93 5.43 5.14
N GLN A 149 -16.51 5.43 6.34
CA GLN A 149 -16.05 4.61 7.46
C GLN A 149 -16.19 3.09 7.23
N SER A 150 -16.99 2.67 6.24
CA SER A 150 -17.14 1.27 5.84
C SER A 150 -16.04 0.77 4.90
N GLY A 151 -15.16 1.66 4.41
CA GLY A 151 -14.08 1.32 3.48
C GLY A 151 -14.27 1.92 2.08
N ILE A 152 -13.16 2.05 1.35
CA ILE A 152 -13.13 2.58 -0.02
C ILE A 152 -12.27 1.66 -0.89
N VAL A 153 -12.82 1.19 -2.01
CA VAL A 153 -12.12 0.33 -2.97
C VAL A 153 -12.22 0.93 -4.37
N VAL A 154 -11.08 1.31 -4.94
CA VAL A 154 -10.95 1.62 -6.37
C VAL A 154 -10.55 0.32 -7.08
N GLY A 155 -11.48 -0.26 -7.83
CA GLY A 155 -11.27 -1.51 -8.58
C GLY A 155 -10.33 -1.33 -9.76
N ARG A 156 -9.94 -2.44 -10.42
CA ARG A 156 -8.98 -2.43 -11.55
C ARG A 156 -9.42 -1.54 -12.73
N GLU A 157 -10.72 -1.50 -12.99
CA GLU A 157 -11.36 -0.66 -14.01
C GLU A 157 -11.64 0.76 -13.51
N GLY A 158 -11.55 0.97 -12.19
CA GLY A 158 -11.80 2.25 -11.53
C GLY A 158 -10.77 3.29 -11.93
N ARG A 159 -11.27 4.44 -12.39
CA ARG A 159 -10.44 5.60 -12.74
C ARG A 159 -10.93 6.84 -12.00
N ILE A 160 -10.01 7.54 -11.36
CA ILE A 160 -10.27 8.81 -10.68
C ILE A 160 -9.29 9.85 -11.25
N ASP A 161 -9.80 10.97 -11.75
CA ASP A 161 -8.97 12.09 -12.22
C ASP A 161 -9.53 13.43 -11.74
N THR A 162 -8.75 14.17 -10.95
CA THR A 162 -9.14 15.47 -10.40
C THR A 162 -8.20 16.58 -10.86
N GLY A 163 -8.72 17.76 -11.16
CA GLY A 163 -7.87 18.93 -11.43
C GLY A 163 -7.20 19.44 -10.16
N GLY A 164 -7.92 19.44 -9.03
CA GLY A 164 -7.39 19.64 -7.68
C GLY A 164 -7.09 18.33 -6.97
N SER A 165 -7.02 18.35 -5.63
CA SER A 165 -6.64 17.17 -4.83
C SER A 165 -7.75 16.11 -4.76
N PHE A 166 -7.37 14.84 -4.73
CA PHE A 166 -8.25 13.73 -4.39
C PHE A 166 -7.86 13.14 -3.02
N VAL A 167 -8.83 13.01 -2.11
CA VAL A 167 -8.61 12.39 -0.79
C VAL A 167 -9.65 11.32 -0.54
N ALA A 168 -9.21 10.08 -0.32
CA ALA A 168 -10.05 8.97 0.12
C ALA A 168 -9.72 8.60 1.56
N SER A 169 -10.72 8.61 2.44
CA SER A 169 -10.52 8.39 3.88
C SER A 169 -11.57 7.48 4.52
N THR A 170 -11.14 6.55 5.40
CA THR A 170 -12.05 5.87 6.35
C THR A 170 -12.20 6.60 7.68
N HIS A 171 -11.35 7.61 7.91
CA HIS A 171 -11.46 8.57 9.01
C HIS A 171 -12.28 9.80 8.58
N ASP A 172 -12.99 10.43 9.52
CA ASP A 172 -13.82 11.59 9.23
C ASP A 172 -13.09 12.91 9.54
N VAL A 173 -13.56 14.00 8.94
CA VAL A 173 -13.08 15.37 9.15
C VAL A 173 -14.26 16.25 9.59
N ALA A 174 -14.03 17.20 10.49
CA ALA A 174 -15.11 18.06 10.98
C ALA A 174 -15.61 19.04 9.89
N ASP A 175 -16.93 19.15 9.71
CA ASP A 175 -17.55 20.04 8.72
C ASP A 175 -17.07 21.49 8.85
N ALA A 176 -16.96 22.00 10.08
CA ALA A 176 -16.48 23.35 10.34
C ALA A 176 -15.03 23.57 9.88
N ALA A 177 -14.16 22.57 10.02
CA ALA A 177 -12.78 22.64 9.53
C ALA A 177 -12.72 22.60 8.00
N PHE A 178 -13.50 21.71 7.37
CA PHE A 178 -13.57 21.62 5.91
C PHE A 178 -14.11 22.91 5.27
N LEU A 179 -15.14 23.53 5.88
CA LEU A 179 -15.71 24.79 5.42
C LEU A 179 -14.80 26.01 5.65
N ALA A 180 -13.99 26.00 6.71
CA ALA A 180 -12.97 27.03 6.94
C ALA A 180 -11.80 26.93 5.95
N GLY A 181 -11.43 25.71 5.56
CA GLY A 181 -10.26 25.41 4.74
C GLY A 181 -8.96 25.47 5.54
N GLY A 182 -7.83 25.32 4.84
CA GLY A 182 -6.51 25.15 5.47
C GLY A 182 -6.29 23.71 5.94
N ASP A 183 -5.65 23.56 7.10
CA ASP A 183 -5.28 22.26 7.66
C ASP A 183 -6.49 21.41 8.08
N LEU A 184 -6.52 20.15 7.64
CA LEU A 184 -7.59 19.18 7.89
C LEU A 184 -7.07 18.02 8.76
N THR A 185 -7.72 17.77 9.90
CA THR A 185 -7.46 16.57 10.71
C THR A 185 -8.52 15.51 10.40
N PHE A 186 -8.08 14.38 9.87
CA PHE A 186 -8.86 13.17 9.66
C PHE A 186 -8.68 12.27 10.87
N ALA A 187 -9.75 11.95 11.59
CA ALA A 187 -9.72 11.11 12.78
C ALA A 187 -10.87 10.09 12.81
N GLY A 188 -10.67 8.94 13.45
CA GLY A 188 -11.74 7.95 13.62
C GLY A 188 -11.25 6.58 14.06
N THR A 189 -12.19 5.71 14.39
CA THR A 189 -11.93 4.36 14.93
C THR A 189 -12.07 3.23 13.89
N SER A 190 -12.56 3.52 12.68
CA SER A 190 -12.78 2.55 11.61
C SER A 190 -11.53 1.72 11.32
N ASP A 191 -11.69 0.40 11.33
CA ASP A 191 -10.70 -0.61 10.91
C ASP A 191 -10.78 -0.94 9.41
N ALA A 192 -11.69 -0.30 8.66
CA ALA A 192 -11.84 -0.50 7.23
C ALA A 192 -10.64 0.05 6.44
N LEU A 193 -10.42 -0.54 5.26
CA LEU A 193 -9.29 -0.24 4.38
C LEU A 193 -9.65 0.83 3.34
N VAL A 194 -8.62 1.56 2.89
CA VAL A 194 -8.60 2.21 1.57
C VAL A 194 -7.72 1.39 0.65
N VAL A 195 -8.29 0.87 -0.44
CA VAL A 195 -7.59 0.01 -1.41
C VAL A 195 -7.66 0.63 -2.80
N ASN A 196 -6.50 0.80 -3.45
CA ASN A 196 -6.40 1.11 -4.87
C ASN A 196 -5.87 -0.09 -5.67
N ALA A 197 -6.65 -0.56 -6.63
CA ALA A 197 -6.25 -1.50 -7.67
C ALA A 197 -6.38 -0.91 -9.09
N GLY A 198 -6.93 0.31 -9.21
CA GLY A 198 -7.16 1.02 -10.48
C GLY A 198 -6.16 2.15 -10.70
N ARG A 199 -6.64 3.30 -11.19
CA ARG A 199 -5.82 4.50 -11.37
C ARG A 199 -6.44 5.71 -10.69
N ILE A 200 -5.64 6.43 -9.90
CA ILE A 200 -6.03 7.67 -9.22
C ILE A 200 -5.02 8.75 -9.59
N GLY A 201 -5.48 9.83 -10.20
CA GLY A 201 -4.66 10.95 -10.67
C GLY A 201 -5.16 12.29 -10.16
N SER A 202 -4.24 13.17 -9.79
CA SER A 202 -4.47 14.61 -9.65
C SER A 202 -3.55 15.36 -10.61
N LEU A 203 -4.09 16.35 -11.33
CA LEU A 203 -3.31 17.16 -12.28
C LEU A 203 -2.57 18.31 -11.60
N GLY A 204 -3.21 18.99 -10.64
CA GLY A 204 -2.69 20.19 -9.98
C GLY A 204 -2.79 20.17 -8.44
N GLY A 205 -3.03 19.00 -7.84
CA GLY A 205 -3.13 18.82 -6.38
C GLY A 205 -2.52 17.51 -5.91
N ASP A 206 -2.95 17.06 -4.74
CA ASP A 206 -2.45 15.85 -4.06
C ASP A 206 -3.37 14.64 -4.30
N VAL A 207 -2.85 13.43 -4.10
CA VAL A 207 -3.63 12.19 -3.97
C VAL A 207 -3.34 11.56 -2.62
N ALA A 208 -4.30 11.58 -1.70
CA ALA A 208 -4.13 11.06 -0.34
C ALA A 208 -5.11 9.91 -0.04
N LEU A 209 -4.55 8.79 0.44
CA LEU A 209 -5.30 7.63 0.92
C LEU A 209 -5.07 7.50 2.43
N ILE A 210 -6.14 7.59 3.23
CA ILE A 210 -6.10 7.77 4.69
C ILE A 210 -6.95 6.71 5.39
N ALA A 211 -6.36 5.86 6.21
CA ALA A 211 -7.05 4.79 6.96
C ALA A 211 -6.17 4.27 8.10
N ARG A 212 -6.64 3.31 8.90
CA ARG A 212 -5.72 2.44 9.66
C ARG A 212 -4.84 1.60 8.73
N ARG A 213 -5.41 1.14 7.61
CA ARG A 213 -4.72 0.29 6.63
C ARG A 213 -4.99 0.77 5.20
N VAL A 214 -3.92 1.05 4.48
CA VAL A 214 -3.94 1.58 3.11
C VAL A 214 -3.14 0.65 2.20
N GLU A 215 -3.73 0.24 1.07
CA GLU A 215 -3.10 -0.70 0.14
C GLU A 215 -3.18 -0.18 -1.31
N ASN A 216 -2.03 0.11 -1.93
CA ASN A 216 -1.91 0.43 -3.35
C ASN A 216 -1.31 -0.73 -4.15
N THR A 217 -2.08 -1.25 -5.10
CA THR A 217 -1.68 -2.23 -6.11
C THR A 217 -1.86 -1.73 -7.54
N GLY A 218 -2.52 -0.57 -7.70
CA GLY A 218 -2.74 0.12 -8.97
C GLY A 218 -1.70 1.20 -9.25
N ALA A 219 -2.13 2.33 -9.81
CA ALA A 219 -1.29 3.51 -10.02
C ALA A 219 -1.86 4.74 -9.29
N LEU A 220 -0.97 5.53 -8.69
CA LEU A 220 -1.25 6.83 -8.09
C LEU A 220 -0.38 7.90 -8.76
N SER A 221 -0.98 9.01 -9.19
CA SER A 221 -0.27 10.08 -9.90
C SER A 221 -0.61 11.47 -9.34
N ALA A 222 0.40 12.27 -9.01
CA ALA A 222 0.25 13.68 -8.65
C ALA A 222 1.47 14.49 -9.15
N PRO A 223 1.63 14.74 -10.47
CA PRO A 223 2.88 15.27 -11.05
C PRO A 223 3.28 16.68 -10.55
N GLN A 224 2.32 17.43 -9.99
CA GLN A 224 2.53 18.74 -9.38
C GLN A 224 2.36 18.76 -7.86
N GLY A 225 2.07 17.61 -7.22
CA GLY A 225 1.70 17.53 -5.81
C GLY A 225 2.22 16.28 -5.11
N THR A 226 1.56 15.92 -4.01
CA THR A 226 1.96 14.83 -3.13
C THR A 226 1.08 13.60 -3.36
N VAL A 227 1.67 12.41 -3.51
CA VAL A 227 0.96 11.14 -3.26
C VAL A 227 1.22 10.71 -1.83
N ALA A 228 0.17 10.50 -1.04
CA ALA A 228 0.26 10.12 0.37
C ALA A 228 -0.50 8.83 0.69
N LEU A 229 0.17 7.86 1.33
CA LEU A 229 -0.44 6.72 2.00
C LEU A 229 -0.27 6.90 3.51
N ALA A 230 -1.30 7.43 4.18
CA ALA A 230 -1.23 7.78 5.60
C ALA A 230 -2.04 6.79 6.46
N ALA A 231 -1.31 5.91 7.14
CA ALA A 231 -1.85 4.82 7.96
C ALA A 231 -1.86 5.16 9.46
N GLY A 232 -3.02 5.51 10.01
CA GLY A 232 -3.14 6.05 11.37
C GLY A 232 -4.52 5.89 12.01
N TYR A 233 -4.68 6.47 13.20
CA TYR A 233 -5.99 6.78 13.79
C TYR A 233 -6.34 8.27 13.64
N GLU A 234 -5.30 9.11 13.57
CA GLU A 234 -5.41 10.56 13.38
C GLU A 234 -4.31 11.05 12.42
N VAL A 235 -4.73 11.67 11.32
CA VAL A 235 -3.87 12.19 10.26
C VAL A 235 -4.17 13.67 10.03
N LEU A 236 -3.15 14.51 10.18
CA LEU A 236 -3.19 15.92 9.80
C LEU A 236 -2.72 16.05 8.34
N ALA A 237 -3.57 16.56 7.47
CA ALA A 237 -3.23 17.03 6.14
C ALA A 237 -3.09 18.55 6.18
N ARG A 238 -1.89 19.06 5.93
CA ARG A 238 -1.64 20.51 5.89
C ARG A 238 -1.95 21.11 4.53
N ASP A 239 -2.25 22.40 4.46
CA ASP A 239 -2.42 23.11 3.18
C ASP A 239 -1.08 23.21 2.41
N ALA A 240 0.01 23.45 3.14
CA ALA A 240 1.38 23.51 2.62
C ALA A 240 2.29 22.42 3.24
N ALA A 241 3.23 21.91 2.45
CA ALA A 241 4.25 20.96 2.93
C ALA A 241 5.33 21.68 3.74
N LEU A 242 5.71 21.11 4.89
CA LEU A 242 6.90 21.52 5.66
C LEU A 242 8.00 20.44 5.54
N SER A 243 9.11 20.59 6.27
CA SER A 243 10.27 19.68 6.22
C SER A 243 9.94 18.23 6.62
N ASP A 244 9.01 18.04 7.56
CA ASP A 244 8.44 16.75 7.98
C ASP A 244 7.38 16.23 7.00
N GLY A 245 6.74 17.09 6.21
CA GLY A 245 5.88 16.73 5.09
C GLY A 245 4.57 17.51 5.00
N LYS A 246 3.68 17.04 4.12
CA LYS A 246 2.30 17.56 3.99
C LYS A 246 1.30 16.76 4.83
N PHE A 247 1.49 15.45 4.93
CA PHE A 247 0.62 14.55 5.69
C PHE A 247 1.35 14.04 6.93
N LEU A 248 0.70 14.07 8.10
CA LEU A 248 1.29 13.67 9.38
C LEU A 248 0.38 12.68 10.10
N VAL A 249 0.87 11.48 10.35
CA VAL A 249 0.20 10.51 11.24
C VAL A 249 0.49 10.91 12.69
N ARG A 250 -0.38 11.75 13.26
CA ARG A 250 -0.24 12.26 14.64
C ARG A 250 -0.44 11.14 15.67
N ILE A 251 -1.38 10.23 15.41
CA ILE A 251 -1.63 9.05 16.24
C ILE A 251 -1.76 7.83 15.32
N GLY A 252 -1.04 6.77 15.65
CA GLY A 252 -1.09 5.46 14.99
C GLY A 252 -0.77 4.34 15.99
N GLY A 253 -0.57 3.12 15.49
CA GLY A 253 -0.36 1.93 16.32
C GLY A 253 0.18 0.76 15.51
N SER A 254 0.53 -0.34 16.20
CA SER A 254 1.20 -1.51 15.59
C SER A 254 0.36 -2.28 14.57
N ASP A 255 -0.95 -2.04 14.54
CA ASP A 255 -1.91 -2.57 13.57
C ASP A 255 -2.05 -1.70 12.31
N THR A 256 -1.52 -0.45 12.31
CA THR A 256 -1.60 0.42 11.14
C THR A 256 -0.59 -0.01 10.08
N ALA A 257 -0.98 0.10 8.80
CA ALA A 257 -0.14 -0.33 7.69
C ALA A 257 -0.32 0.51 6.42
N ALA A 258 0.79 0.93 5.81
CA ALA A 258 0.82 1.51 4.47
C ALA A 258 1.56 0.55 3.53
N LEU A 259 0.85 -0.09 2.61
CA LEU A 259 1.39 -1.04 1.64
C LEU A 259 1.34 -0.45 0.23
N ASN A 260 2.49 -0.42 -0.44
CA ASN A 260 2.59 -0.11 -1.87
C ASN A 260 3.26 -1.25 -2.63
N ALA A 261 2.48 -1.97 -3.42
CA ALA A 261 2.95 -2.88 -4.46
C ALA A 261 2.73 -2.34 -5.88
N GLY A 262 1.97 -1.24 -6.01
CA GLY A 262 1.69 -0.53 -7.26
C GLY A 262 2.72 0.55 -7.61
N ALA A 263 2.36 1.39 -8.58
CA ALA A 263 3.15 2.54 -9.00
C ALA A 263 2.71 3.83 -8.28
N ILE A 264 3.67 4.70 -8.00
CA ILE A 264 3.48 6.06 -7.48
C ILE A 264 4.35 7.00 -8.32
N GLU A 265 3.76 8.03 -8.93
CA GLU A 265 4.48 9.08 -9.68
C GLU A 265 4.02 10.47 -9.23
N ALA A 266 4.91 11.24 -8.60
CA ALA A 266 4.54 12.51 -7.97
C ALA A 266 5.67 13.54 -7.95
N ALA A 267 5.40 14.77 -7.51
CA ALA A 267 6.45 15.69 -7.09
C ALA A 267 7.00 15.28 -5.70
N ALA A 268 6.13 14.80 -4.81
CA ALA A 268 6.49 14.20 -3.53
C ALA A 268 5.70 12.93 -3.23
N ALA A 269 6.31 11.94 -2.57
CA ALA A 269 5.66 10.71 -2.12
C ALA A 269 5.84 10.52 -0.60
N GLU A 270 4.75 10.33 0.13
CA GLU A 270 4.75 10.17 1.59
C GLU A 270 4.01 8.89 2.01
N LEU A 271 4.74 7.88 2.45
CA LEU A 271 4.16 6.70 3.09
C LEU A 271 4.42 6.81 4.59
N LYS A 272 3.37 6.82 5.41
CA LYS A 272 3.51 7.04 6.85
C LYS A 272 2.62 6.09 7.65
N ALA A 273 3.18 5.51 8.71
CA ALA A 273 2.49 4.57 9.60
C ALA A 273 3.09 4.67 11.02
N ASN A 274 2.80 5.75 11.74
CA ASN A 274 3.43 6.04 13.03
C ASN A 274 3.13 4.93 14.06
N GLY A 275 4.17 4.19 14.44
CA GLY A 275 4.10 3.01 15.32
C GLY A 275 3.66 1.72 14.64
N GLY A 276 3.35 1.77 13.34
CA GLY A 276 2.86 0.66 12.51
C GLY A 276 3.89 0.17 11.49
N ASN A 277 3.43 -0.27 10.32
CA ASN A 277 4.30 -0.91 9.32
C ASN A 277 4.17 -0.27 7.93
N ILE A 278 5.30 -0.06 7.25
CA ILE A 278 5.34 0.39 5.87
C ILE A 278 5.98 -0.67 4.98
N TYR A 279 5.27 -1.05 3.92
CA TYR A 279 5.69 -2.08 2.98
C TYR A 279 5.77 -1.50 1.57
N ALA A 280 6.94 -0.99 1.18
CA ALA A 280 7.23 -0.52 -0.16
C ALA A 280 7.72 -1.70 -1.02
N LEU A 281 6.80 -2.55 -1.46
CA LEU A 281 7.05 -3.84 -2.13
C LEU A 281 7.09 -3.73 -3.66
N ALA A 282 7.44 -2.56 -4.19
CA ALA A 282 7.33 -2.18 -5.60
C ALA A 282 8.41 -2.88 -6.46
N GLY A 283 8.20 -4.17 -6.75
CA GLY A 283 9.23 -5.07 -7.28
C GLY A 283 9.28 -5.23 -8.80
N ASN A 284 10.43 -4.91 -9.41
CA ASN A 284 11.03 -5.52 -10.60
C ASN A 284 10.21 -5.66 -11.91
N THR A 285 9.11 -4.93 -12.15
CA THR A 285 8.56 -4.80 -13.53
C THR A 285 7.63 -3.61 -13.79
N SER A 286 7.05 -2.97 -12.77
CA SER A 286 6.13 -1.83 -12.96
C SER A 286 5.90 -0.98 -11.72
N GLY A 287 5.96 -1.57 -10.52
CA GLY A 287 5.96 -0.81 -9.28
C GLY A 287 7.25 0.02 -9.17
N ILE A 288 7.15 1.32 -9.35
CA ILE A 288 8.19 2.30 -9.06
C ILE A 288 7.55 3.34 -8.14
N ILE A 289 8.24 3.73 -7.07
CA ILE A 289 7.91 4.96 -6.33
C ILE A 289 8.84 6.03 -6.89
N ARG A 290 8.30 6.89 -7.76
CA ARG A 290 9.02 7.95 -8.44
C ARG A 290 8.58 9.31 -7.93
N ALA A 291 9.53 10.09 -7.44
CA ALA A 291 9.34 11.50 -7.13
C ALA A 291 10.25 12.35 -8.02
N ALA A 292 9.67 13.11 -8.95
CA ALA A 292 10.39 14.03 -9.82
C ALA A 292 9.55 15.28 -10.03
N THR A 293 10.19 16.45 -9.97
CA THR A 293 9.49 17.71 -10.27
C THR A 293 9.43 17.93 -11.78
N LEU A 294 8.40 18.62 -12.27
CA LEU A 294 8.32 19.04 -13.69
C LEU A 294 9.52 19.88 -14.14
N ASN A 295 10.23 20.51 -13.20
CA ASN A 295 11.44 21.29 -13.44
C ASN A 295 12.72 20.43 -13.49
N THR A 296 12.60 19.10 -13.63
CA THR A 296 13.69 18.11 -13.80
C THR A 296 14.64 17.91 -12.62
N THR A 297 14.42 18.61 -11.51
CA THR A 297 15.02 18.35 -10.21
C THR A 297 14.32 17.15 -9.54
N GLY A 298 15.09 16.33 -8.83
CA GLY A 298 14.57 15.18 -8.11
C GLY A 298 13.57 15.59 -7.02
N GLY A 299 12.57 14.74 -6.79
CA GLY A 299 11.50 14.99 -5.82
C GLY A 299 11.86 14.57 -4.40
N ARG A 300 10.84 14.48 -3.54
CA ARG A 300 10.97 14.06 -2.14
C ARG A 300 10.19 12.79 -1.86
N ILE A 301 10.85 11.77 -1.32
CA ILE A 301 10.22 10.52 -0.90
C ILE A 301 10.44 10.35 0.61
N VAL A 302 9.36 10.10 1.35
CA VAL A 302 9.40 9.86 2.79
C VAL A 302 8.69 8.57 3.14
N PHE A 303 9.36 7.74 3.93
CA PHE A 303 8.80 6.61 4.64
C PHE A 303 8.95 6.88 6.14
N ASP A 304 7.85 7.05 6.87
CA ASP A 304 7.89 7.32 8.31
C ASP A 304 7.00 6.39 9.12
N ALA A 305 7.61 5.36 9.71
CA ALA A 305 6.95 4.40 10.60
C ALA A 305 7.00 4.84 12.08
N GLY A 306 7.48 6.04 12.40
CA GLY A 306 7.62 6.51 13.78
C GLY A 306 8.61 5.68 14.63
N LYS A 307 8.63 5.95 15.95
CA LYS A 307 9.66 5.43 16.87
C LYS A 307 9.59 3.95 17.22
N THR A 308 8.50 3.26 16.87
CA THR A 308 8.26 1.84 17.22
C THR A 308 7.80 1.01 16.02
N GLY A 309 7.71 1.62 14.83
CA GLY A 309 7.24 0.96 13.62
C GLY A 309 8.37 0.49 12.71
N ALA A 310 8.02 -0.31 11.70
CA ALA A 310 8.98 -0.89 10.77
C ALA A 310 8.76 -0.41 9.33
N VAL A 311 9.85 -0.22 8.59
CA VAL A 311 9.84 0.02 7.13
C VAL A 311 10.54 -1.14 6.42
N GLU A 312 9.88 -1.68 5.41
CA GLU A 312 10.43 -2.69 4.50
C GLU A 312 10.38 -2.19 3.05
N ILE A 313 11.56 -2.05 2.43
CA ILE A 313 11.74 -1.52 1.07
C ILE A 313 12.22 -2.62 0.13
N ALA A 314 11.56 -2.77 -1.01
CA ALA A 314 11.92 -3.67 -2.10
C ALA A 314 11.77 -2.97 -3.45
N GLY A 315 12.60 -3.36 -4.43
CA GLY A 315 12.57 -2.79 -5.77
C GLY A 315 12.97 -1.31 -5.79
N THR A 316 12.32 -0.50 -6.63
CA THR A 316 12.87 0.80 -7.07
C THR A 316 12.19 2.01 -6.46
N ILE A 317 12.99 2.80 -5.74
CA ILE A 317 12.67 4.11 -5.19
C ILE A 317 13.52 5.14 -5.94
N ASP A 318 12.89 6.01 -6.73
CA ASP A 318 13.55 6.95 -7.64
C ASP A 318 13.15 8.39 -7.30
N ALA A 319 14.07 9.11 -6.65
CA ALA A 319 14.03 10.55 -6.44
C ALA A 319 15.08 11.29 -7.30
N SER A 320 15.50 10.72 -8.44
CA SER A 320 16.58 11.30 -9.25
C SER A 320 16.15 12.56 -10.03
N GLY A 321 17.07 13.50 -10.19
CA GLY A 321 16.94 14.67 -11.05
C GLY A 321 17.62 14.40 -12.40
N ALA A 322 16.84 14.17 -13.45
CA ALA A 322 17.37 13.76 -14.76
C ALA A 322 18.29 14.83 -15.40
N THR A 323 17.99 16.11 -15.18
CA THR A 323 18.81 17.25 -15.65
C THR A 323 19.03 18.33 -14.59
N GLY A 324 18.45 18.16 -13.38
CA GLY A 324 18.63 19.06 -12.23
C GLY A 324 19.38 18.40 -11.07
N ALA A 325 19.32 19.03 -9.90
CA ALA A 325 19.83 18.45 -8.65
C ALA A 325 19.09 17.15 -8.31
N GLY A 326 19.77 16.25 -7.59
CA GLY A 326 19.17 15.03 -7.07
C GLY A 326 18.19 15.32 -5.94
N GLY A 327 17.19 14.46 -5.78
CA GLY A 327 16.13 14.63 -4.79
C GLY A 327 16.51 14.19 -3.39
N SER A 328 15.49 13.85 -2.60
CA SER A 328 15.65 13.36 -1.23
C SER A 328 14.83 12.10 -0.96
N ILE A 329 15.45 11.12 -0.31
CA ILE A 329 14.80 9.92 0.23
C ILE A 329 15.06 9.88 1.73
N LEU A 330 14.01 9.96 2.54
CA LEU A 330 14.06 9.83 4.00
C LEU A 330 13.31 8.57 4.44
N VAL A 331 13.95 7.74 5.27
CA VAL A 331 13.35 6.53 5.84
C VAL A 331 13.55 6.55 7.36
N THR A 332 12.46 6.67 8.11
CA THR A 332 12.43 6.65 9.58
C THR A 332 11.56 5.50 10.10
N GLY A 333 12.02 4.86 11.16
CA GLY A 333 11.39 3.69 11.78
C GLY A 333 12.28 3.10 12.86
N ASP A 334 11.72 2.35 13.81
CA ASP A 334 12.49 1.53 14.75
C ASP A 334 13.33 0.49 14.00
N ILE A 335 12.75 -0.11 12.97
CA ILE A 335 13.42 -1.12 12.13
C ILE A 335 13.33 -0.72 10.66
N VAL A 336 14.48 -0.61 9.99
CA VAL A 336 14.56 -0.35 8.55
C VAL A 336 15.18 -1.56 7.84
N ARG A 337 14.41 -2.19 6.95
CA ARG A 337 14.84 -3.33 6.12
C ARG A 337 14.87 -2.94 4.65
N VAL A 338 16.05 -3.01 4.04
CA VAL A 338 16.23 -2.88 2.58
C VAL A 338 16.47 -4.27 2.01
N LYS A 339 15.59 -4.73 1.11
CA LYS A 339 15.69 -6.05 0.50
C LYS A 339 16.82 -6.12 -0.52
N ALA A 340 17.41 -7.31 -0.65
CA ALA A 340 18.36 -7.58 -1.73
C ALA A 340 17.71 -7.28 -3.10
N GLY A 341 18.43 -6.54 -3.96
CA GLY A 341 17.91 -6.07 -5.24
C GLY A 341 17.02 -4.81 -5.18
N ALA A 342 16.84 -4.19 -4.01
CA ALA A 342 16.27 -2.85 -3.93
C ALA A 342 17.28 -1.80 -4.44
N THR A 343 16.76 -0.75 -5.08
CA THR A 343 17.53 0.35 -5.66
C THR A 343 16.95 1.68 -5.16
N LEU A 344 17.76 2.46 -4.45
CA LEU A 344 17.41 3.80 -3.99
C LEU A 344 18.28 4.81 -4.76
N ASP A 345 17.64 5.62 -5.59
CA ASP A 345 18.32 6.59 -6.44
C ASP A 345 17.87 8.01 -6.10
N ALA A 346 18.82 8.85 -5.69
CA ALA A 346 18.64 10.29 -5.53
C ALA A 346 19.73 11.04 -6.30
N SER A 347 20.23 10.47 -7.39
CA SER A 347 21.26 11.09 -8.22
C SER A 347 20.73 12.28 -9.02
N GLY A 348 21.65 13.13 -9.47
CA GLY A 348 21.39 14.33 -10.26
C GLY A 348 22.69 15.09 -10.46
N THR A 349 22.64 16.24 -11.14
CA THR A 349 23.84 16.99 -11.57
C THR A 349 24.70 17.47 -10.40
N THR A 350 24.10 17.74 -9.24
CA THR A 350 24.78 18.11 -7.98
C THR A 350 24.72 17.03 -6.91
N GLY A 351 24.28 15.81 -7.27
CA GLY A 351 23.90 14.78 -6.29
C GLY A 351 22.62 15.11 -5.53
N GLY A 352 22.24 14.22 -4.61
CA GLY A 352 21.06 14.30 -3.74
C GLY A 352 21.22 13.40 -2.52
N THR A 353 20.20 13.41 -1.64
CA THR A 353 20.31 12.96 -0.26
C THR A 353 19.50 11.70 0.03
N ILE A 354 20.11 10.70 0.66
CA ILE A 354 19.43 9.48 1.13
C ILE A 354 19.75 9.30 2.62
N LEU A 355 18.72 9.37 3.47
CA LEU A 355 18.80 9.17 4.91
C LEU A 355 18.02 7.90 5.28
N LEU A 356 18.73 6.89 5.80
CA LEU A 356 18.16 5.62 6.24
C LEU A 356 18.32 5.49 7.75
N GLY A 357 17.22 5.45 8.49
CA GLY A 357 17.21 5.18 9.92
C GLY A 357 17.54 6.36 10.83
N GLY A 358 17.54 7.59 10.32
CA GLY A 358 17.83 8.79 11.11
C GLY A 358 18.78 9.75 10.39
N ASP A 359 19.32 10.69 11.14
CA ASP A 359 20.35 11.64 10.69
C ASP A 359 21.77 11.07 10.84
N TYR A 360 22.77 11.86 10.42
CA TYR A 360 24.17 11.47 10.45
C TYR A 360 24.64 11.17 11.89
N GLN A 361 25.24 9.99 12.09
CA GLN A 361 25.64 9.44 13.40
C GLN A 361 24.47 9.17 14.39
N GLY A 362 23.21 9.20 13.94
CA GLY A 362 22.03 9.00 14.80
C GLY A 362 21.89 10.11 15.86
N GLY A 363 22.20 11.35 15.46
CA GLY A 363 22.54 12.44 16.35
C GLY A 363 21.38 13.32 16.82
N GLY A 364 21.75 14.26 17.69
CA GLY A 364 21.22 15.63 17.72
C GLY A 364 19.77 15.91 18.14
N GLY A 365 18.82 14.99 17.91
CA GLY A 365 17.42 15.12 18.32
C GLY A 365 16.44 15.66 17.26
N ALA A 366 16.84 15.81 16.00
CA ALA A 366 15.95 16.29 14.93
C ALA A 366 15.14 15.19 14.20
N LEU A 367 15.69 13.97 14.10
CA LEU A 367 15.03 12.81 13.51
C LEU A 367 15.09 11.62 14.48
N PRO A 368 14.10 10.71 14.48
CA PRO A 368 14.16 9.51 15.30
C PRO A 368 15.24 8.55 14.77
N ALA A 369 16.22 8.23 15.62
CA ALA A 369 17.22 7.20 15.34
C ALA A 369 16.57 5.80 15.36
N THR A 370 16.93 4.97 14.38
CA THR A 370 16.50 3.57 14.25
C THR A 370 17.28 2.66 15.20
N SER A 371 16.65 1.62 15.74
CA SER A 371 17.37 0.60 16.51
C SER A 371 18.11 -0.39 15.61
N SER A 372 17.67 -0.58 14.36
CA SER A 372 18.34 -1.49 13.42
C SER A 372 18.11 -1.16 11.94
N ILE A 373 19.22 -0.97 11.22
CA ILE A 373 19.28 -1.06 9.76
C ILE A 373 19.75 -2.48 9.40
N MET A 374 18.84 -3.30 8.87
CA MET A 374 19.14 -4.68 8.47
C MET A 374 19.18 -4.79 6.94
N PRO A 375 20.37 -4.76 6.31
CA PRO A 375 20.51 -5.29 4.96
C PRO A 375 20.16 -6.79 5.00
N SER A 376 19.46 -7.28 3.97
CA SER A 376 19.01 -8.67 3.95
C SER A 376 20.19 -9.65 4.08
N PRO A 377 20.10 -10.71 4.92
CA PRO A 377 21.14 -11.73 4.96
C PRO A 377 21.28 -12.39 3.58
N PRO A 378 22.51 -12.76 3.17
CA PRO A 378 22.72 -13.38 1.87
C PRO A 378 21.90 -14.67 1.76
N PRO A 379 21.35 -14.99 0.57
CA PRO A 379 20.58 -16.21 0.38
C PRO A 379 21.45 -17.41 0.75
N ARG A 380 20.95 -18.24 1.68
CA ARG A 380 21.66 -19.44 2.13
C ARG A 380 21.95 -20.31 0.90
N PRO A 381 23.21 -20.69 0.63
CA PRO A 381 23.54 -21.43 -0.58
C PRO A 381 22.74 -22.74 -0.64
N PRO A 382 22.32 -23.19 -1.84
CA PRO A 382 21.58 -24.43 -1.97
C PRO A 382 22.42 -25.57 -1.40
N GLN A 383 21.87 -26.28 -0.41
CA GLN A 383 22.53 -27.47 0.13
C GLN A 383 22.57 -28.53 -0.96
N SER A 384 23.75 -28.74 -1.55
CA SER A 384 23.98 -29.87 -2.43
C SER A 384 23.75 -31.15 -1.63
N LYS A 385 22.74 -31.91 -2.05
CA LYS A 385 22.51 -33.26 -1.56
C LYS A 385 23.75 -34.09 -1.94
N PRO A 386 24.41 -34.80 -1.01
CA PRO A 386 25.62 -35.53 -1.34
C PRO A 386 25.30 -36.66 -2.31
N ASP A 387 25.87 -36.59 -3.51
CA ASP A 387 25.78 -37.67 -4.50
C ASP A 387 26.46 -38.93 -3.95
N ARG A 388 25.72 -40.05 -3.98
CA ARG A 388 26.29 -41.34 -3.62
C ARG A 388 27.18 -41.82 -4.75
N CYS A 389 28.50 -41.76 -4.57
CA CYS A 389 29.44 -42.49 -5.41
C CYS A 389 29.14 -43.99 -5.32
N SER A 390 28.54 -44.55 -6.37
CA SER A 390 28.57 -45.99 -6.63
C SER A 390 29.77 -46.24 -7.55
N GLY A 391 30.74 -47.03 -7.08
CA GLY A 391 32.00 -47.25 -7.80
C GLY A 391 31.86 -48.18 -9.00
N PRO A 392 32.77 -48.10 -9.99
CA PRO A 392 32.79 -49.03 -11.11
C PRO A 392 33.47 -50.35 -10.71
N THR A 393 32.78 -51.48 -10.90
CA THR A 393 33.43 -52.78 -11.03
C THR A 393 34.20 -52.85 -12.36
N ALA A 394 35.36 -53.52 -12.34
CA ALA A 394 36.32 -53.49 -13.43
C ALA A 394 35.87 -54.24 -14.70
N SER A 395 36.42 -53.82 -15.84
CA SER A 395 36.65 -54.70 -17.00
C SER A 395 37.88 -54.19 -17.77
N LEU A 396 38.88 -55.07 -17.92
CA LEU A 396 40.03 -54.87 -18.80
C LEU A 396 39.66 -55.30 -20.23
N ALA A 397 39.95 -54.47 -21.23
CA ALA A 397 40.28 -54.94 -22.58
C ALA A 397 41.01 -53.86 -23.41
N MET A 398 42.29 -54.13 -23.68
CA MET A 398 43.07 -53.87 -24.91
C MET A 398 43.01 -52.53 -25.68
N ALA A 399 44.20 -52.09 -26.09
CA ALA A 399 44.43 -50.89 -26.90
C ALA A 399 44.40 -51.16 -28.41
N ALA A 400 43.95 -50.15 -29.19
CA ALA A 400 44.32 -49.93 -30.58
C ALA A 400 44.17 -48.42 -30.90
N ALA A 401 44.89 -47.93 -31.92
CA ALA A 401 45.08 -46.51 -32.18
C ALA A 401 44.20 -45.94 -33.33
N LEU A 402 44.40 -44.64 -33.60
CA LEU A 402 44.19 -43.89 -34.85
C LEU A 402 42.91 -43.04 -35.06
N SER A 403 43.19 -41.74 -35.19
CA SER A 403 42.78 -40.84 -36.28
C SER A 403 41.56 -39.92 -36.13
N CYS A 404 41.68 -38.77 -36.78
CA CYS A 404 40.73 -37.65 -36.82
C CYS A 404 39.59 -37.86 -37.81
N GLY A 405 38.48 -37.15 -37.63
CA GLY A 405 37.56 -36.85 -38.74
C GLY A 405 36.14 -36.50 -38.29
N PRO A 406 35.52 -35.42 -38.78
CA PRO A 406 34.21 -34.96 -38.33
C PRO A 406 33.06 -35.51 -39.19
N THR A 407 31.81 -35.33 -38.77
CA THR A 407 30.78 -34.50 -39.47
C THR A 407 29.39 -34.67 -38.85
N ALA A 408 28.63 -33.58 -38.89
CA ALA A 408 27.27 -33.36 -38.40
C ALA A 408 26.19 -34.44 -38.66
N SER A 409 25.13 -34.46 -37.85
CA SER A 409 23.75 -34.09 -38.25
C SER A 409 22.72 -34.47 -37.16
N GLN A 410 21.57 -33.78 -37.19
CA GLN A 410 20.45 -33.90 -36.26
C GLN A 410 19.43 -34.99 -36.73
N PRO A 411 18.15 -34.95 -36.33
CA PRO A 411 17.59 -35.23 -35.00
C PRO A 411 16.61 -36.43 -35.08
N THR A 412 16.02 -36.86 -33.96
CA THR A 412 14.56 -37.16 -33.96
C THR A 412 13.95 -37.22 -32.56
N THR A 413 12.73 -36.69 -32.47
CA THR A 413 11.81 -36.80 -31.34
C THR A 413 11.22 -38.20 -31.21
N ALA A 414 11.06 -38.70 -29.97
CA ALA A 414 10.12 -39.78 -29.68
C ALA A 414 9.46 -39.59 -28.31
N THR A 415 8.26 -38.99 -28.34
CA THR A 415 7.31 -39.03 -27.22
C THR A 415 6.85 -40.46 -26.98
N SER A 416 6.97 -40.98 -25.76
CA SER A 416 5.98 -41.92 -25.23
C SER A 416 5.94 -41.89 -23.71
N ALA A 417 4.74 -42.01 -23.17
CA ALA A 417 4.47 -41.95 -21.74
C ALA A 417 4.33 -43.36 -21.12
N ARG A 418 4.11 -43.37 -19.80
CA ARG A 418 2.93 -44.01 -19.15
C ARG A 418 3.24 -45.13 -18.14
N ARG A 419 3.05 -44.81 -16.84
CA ARG A 419 2.53 -45.68 -15.75
C ARG A 419 3.49 -46.80 -15.27
N HIS A 420 3.35 -47.43 -14.10
CA HIS A 420 2.52 -47.21 -12.90
C HIS A 420 3.16 -47.95 -11.69
N SER A 421 2.55 -47.80 -10.50
CA SER A 421 2.69 -48.69 -9.32
C SER A 421 3.99 -48.54 -8.50
N VAL A 422 4.07 -48.18 -7.20
CA VAL A 422 3.23 -48.28 -5.97
C VAL A 422 3.69 -49.41 -5.02
N ARG A 423 4.25 -48.97 -3.86
CA ARG A 423 4.32 -49.63 -2.53
C ARG A 423 5.25 -50.86 -2.32
N PRO A 424 5.56 -51.26 -1.06
CA PRO A 424 5.75 -50.44 0.15
C PRO A 424 6.93 -50.86 1.08
N ALA A 425 7.27 -49.95 2.00
CA ALA A 425 7.72 -50.13 3.40
C ALA A 425 8.43 -51.41 3.90
N THR A 426 9.51 -51.19 4.68
CA THR A 426 9.68 -51.84 6.00
C THR A 426 10.58 -50.95 6.89
N ALA A 427 10.37 -51.00 8.21
CA ALA A 427 11.05 -50.16 9.19
C ALA A 427 11.71 -51.01 10.28
N VAL A 428 12.90 -50.61 10.75
CA VAL A 428 13.50 -51.06 12.02
C VAL A 428 14.23 -49.87 12.66
N SER A 429 14.16 -49.77 13.98
CA SER A 429 14.72 -48.71 14.82
C SER A 429 15.66 -49.32 15.89
N PRO A 430 16.12 -48.61 16.94
CA PRO A 430 17.40 -47.91 16.97
C PRO A 430 18.41 -48.54 17.95
N LYS A 431 19.68 -48.11 17.90
CA LYS A 431 20.60 -48.20 19.05
C LYS A 431 21.69 -47.12 19.01
N SER A 432 22.14 -46.74 20.20
CA SER A 432 23.09 -45.66 20.53
C SER A 432 23.82 -46.08 21.83
N PRO A 433 24.89 -45.41 22.29
CA PRO A 433 26.10 -44.96 21.61
C PRO A 433 27.36 -45.66 22.18
N ALA A 434 28.54 -45.43 21.60
CA ALA A 434 29.83 -45.74 22.24
C ALA A 434 30.86 -44.64 21.94
N ASN A 435 31.72 -44.35 22.92
CA ASN A 435 32.61 -43.19 22.98
C ASN A 435 34.08 -43.65 22.90
N ILE A 436 34.85 -43.19 21.92
CA ILE A 436 36.32 -43.34 21.86
C ILE A 436 36.92 -42.03 21.34
N SER A 437 38.03 -41.61 21.96
CA SER A 437 38.63 -40.28 21.84
C SER A 437 39.96 -40.26 21.08
N SER A 438 40.31 -39.06 20.59
CA SER A 438 41.64 -38.59 20.11
C SER A 438 42.15 -39.08 18.72
N PRO A 439 43.06 -38.32 18.05
CA PRO A 439 43.34 -36.88 18.11
C PRO A 439 43.21 -36.17 16.73
N SER A 440 43.34 -34.83 16.73
CA SER A 440 43.14 -33.96 15.54
C SER A 440 44.39 -33.84 14.64
N PRO A 441 44.26 -33.90 13.30
CA PRO A 441 45.26 -33.38 12.37
C PRO A 441 45.02 -31.89 12.03
N ALA A 442 46.07 -31.19 11.63
CA ALA A 442 46.04 -29.74 11.32
C ALA A 442 45.36 -29.41 9.97
N PRO A 443 44.77 -28.22 9.79
CA PRO A 443 44.13 -27.82 8.54
C PRO A 443 45.15 -27.37 7.48
N PRO A 444 44.93 -27.70 6.18
CA PRO A 444 45.76 -27.19 5.09
C PRO A 444 45.45 -25.72 4.79
N THR A 445 46.49 -24.97 4.40
CA THR A 445 46.43 -23.56 4.02
C THR A 445 45.63 -23.33 2.73
N TRP A 446 44.68 -22.40 2.76
CA TRP A 446 43.89 -21.99 1.59
C TRP A 446 44.47 -20.73 0.96
N THR A 447 44.81 -20.79 -0.34
CA THR A 447 45.08 -19.62 -1.17
C THR A 447 43.75 -19.02 -1.65
N PRO A 448 43.59 -17.68 -1.70
CA PRO A 448 42.34 -17.06 -2.10
C PRO A 448 42.13 -17.20 -3.61
N ARG A 449 41.12 -17.98 -4.02
CA ARG A 449 40.61 -17.99 -5.40
C ARG A 449 39.58 -16.86 -5.56
N THR A 450 39.60 -16.22 -6.72
CA THR A 450 38.86 -14.98 -7.04
C THR A 450 37.37 -15.02 -6.69
N ALA A 451 36.90 -13.99 -5.99
CA ALA A 451 35.49 -13.82 -5.64
C ALA A 451 34.64 -13.46 -6.87
N ARG A 452 33.48 -14.11 -7.00
CA ARG A 452 32.37 -13.63 -7.84
C ARG A 452 31.54 -12.61 -7.04
N PRO A 453 30.88 -11.64 -7.68
CA PRO A 453 30.22 -10.55 -6.97
C PRO A 453 29.04 -11.03 -6.11
N ALA A 454 28.93 -10.43 -4.92
CA ALA A 454 27.81 -10.58 -4.01
C ALA A 454 26.52 -9.94 -4.58
N PRO A 455 25.32 -10.31 -4.11
CA PRO A 455 24.09 -9.61 -4.47
C PRO A 455 24.16 -8.14 -4.03
N SER A 456 24.20 -7.23 -5.00
CA SER A 456 24.26 -5.79 -4.78
C SER A 456 22.87 -5.20 -4.57
N TYR A 457 22.69 -4.45 -3.49
CA TYR A 457 21.75 -3.32 -3.48
C TYR A 457 22.52 -2.08 -3.95
N SER A 458 21.87 -1.14 -4.63
CA SER A 458 22.51 0.10 -5.09
C SER A 458 21.86 1.32 -4.46
N ILE A 459 22.65 2.08 -3.71
CA ILE A 459 22.31 3.41 -3.22
C ILE A 459 23.12 4.39 -4.06
N ARG A 460 22.46 5.34 -4.75
CA ARG A 460 23.13 6.40 -5.50
C ARG A 460 22.77 7.76 -4.91
N GLY A 461 23.71 8.30 -4.15
CA GLY A 461 23.67 9.63 -3.52
C GLY A 461 25.07 10.01 -3.03
N THR A 462 25.34 11.30 -2.89
CA THR A 462 26.66 11.82 -2.47
C THR A 462 26.68 12.08 -0.96
N SER A 463 27.58 11.42 -0.23
CA SER A 463 27.81 11.74 1.19
C SER A 463 28.51 13.10 1.34
N PRO A 464 28.11 13.95 2.30
CA PRO A 464 28.86 15.17 2.60
C PRO A 464 30.19 14.81 3.29
N SER A 465 31.30 15.04 2.59
CA SER A 465 32.64 14.91 3.17
C SER A 465 32.92 16.10 4.08
N ALA A 466 32.89 15.90 5.39
CA ALA A 466 33.24 16.94 6.35
C ALA A 466 34.74 17.25 6.29
N ALA A 467 35.11 18.48 5.93
CA ALA A 467 36.45 19.01 6.15
C ALA A 467 36.61 19.32 7.64
N ALA A 468 37.62 18.74 8.27
CA ALA A 468 37.94 19.00 9.68
C ALA A 468 38.63 20.38 9.82
N PRO A 469 38.27 21.21 10.82
CA PRO A 469 39.03 22.40 11.14
C PRO A 469 40.29 22.02 11.94
N GLU A 470 41.45 22.47 11.47
CA GLU A 470 42.72 22.31 12.17
C GLU A 470 42.78 23.28 13.37
N ALA A 471 43.15 22.78 14.55
CA ALA A 471 43.13 23.54 15.79
C ALA A 471 44.51 24.11 16.12
N LEU A 472 44.63 25.44 16.22
CA LEU A 472 45.75 26.12 16.85
C LEU A 472 45.24 27.21 17.79
N ALA A 473 45.82 27.25 18.99
CA ALA A 473 45.58 28.23 20.05
C ALA A 473 46.95 28.81 20.51
N PRO A 474 47.03 29.69 21.53
CA PRO A 474 46.99 31.14 21.31
C PRO A 474 48.25 31.88 21.81
N SER A 475 48.45 33.14 21.43
CA SER A 475 49.38 34.05 22.14
C SER A 475 49.06 35.54 21.96
N SER A 476 48.69 36.17 23.08
CA SER A 476 49.23 37.45 23.63
C SER A 476 49.75 38.54 22.68
N ALA A 477 49.09 39.72 22.66
CA ALA A 477 49.64 41.00 23.18
C ALA A 477 48.70 42.22 22.94
N GLU A 478 48.50 43.02 23.98
CA GLU A 478 47.84 44.35 24.05
C GLU A 478 48.82 45.52 23.74
N PRO A 479 48.46 46.82 23.85
CA PRO A 479 47.15 47.53 23.79
C PRO A 479 47.18 48.79 22.85
N GLY A 480 46.06 49.55 22.73
CA GLY A 480 45.99 50.67 21.75
C GLY A 480 45.02 51.87 21.91
N PHE A 481 44.22 51.98 22.97
CA PHE A 481 43.58 53.24 23.47
C PHE A 481 42.51 54.05 22.67
N ARG A 482 41.55 54.61 23.46
CA ARG A 482 40.54 55.69 23.21
C ARG A 482 39.18 55.25 22.62
N SER A 483 38.08 55.19 23.37
CA SER A 483 37.30 56.24 24.12
C SER A 483 36.52 57.19 23.19
N GLU A 484 35.23 57.49 23.34
CA GLU A 484 34.15 57.05 24.26
C GLU A 484 32.77 57.38 23.60
N PRO A 485 31.59 57.06 24.22
CA PRO A 485 30.28 56.95 23.52
C PRO A 485 29.35 58.14 23.88
N PRO A 486 28.02 58.01 24.16
CA PRO A 486 26.92 57.18 23.64
C PRO A 486 25.79 58.05 22.99
N SER A 487 24.68 57.56 22.41
CA SER A 487 23.54 56.93 23.10
C SER A 487 22.30 56.77 22.19
N SER A 488 21.36 55.91 22.63
CA SER A 488 19.92 55.76 22.28
C SER A 488 19.26 56.77 21.29
N THR A 489 18.28 56.39 20.46
CA THR A 489 16.92 55.94 20.86
C THR A 489 16.10 55.50 19.61
N SER A 490 15.11 54.61 19.74
CA SER A 490 14.08 54.29 18.72
C SER A 490 12.78 55.11 18.93
N PRO A 491 11.67 54.86 18.21
CA PRO A 491 11.33 55.02 16.78
C PRO A 491 10.32 56.22 16.64
N PRO A 492 9.21 56.27 15.85
CA PRO A 492 8.79 55.61 14.58
C PRO A 492 8.19 56.57 13.49
N CYS A 493 7.66 55.97 12.42
CA CYS A 493 6.47 56.37 11.61
C CYS A 493 6.55 57.30 10.36
N LEU A 494 5.79 56.84 9.34
CA LEU A 494 5.00 57.56 8.30
C LEU A 494 5.68 58.25 7.09
N GLY A 495 5.47 57.66 5.91
CA GLY A 495 4.57 58.28 4.91
C GLY A 495 5.17 58.88 3.64
N CYS A 496 4.93 58.21 2.49
CA CYS A 496 4.49 58.78 1.20
C CYS A 496 4.06 57.64 0.27
#